data_AF-A0A9P7UYY7-F1
#
_entry.id   AF-A0A9P7UYY7-F1
#
_cell.length_a   1.000
_cell.length_b   1.000
_cell.length_c   1.000
_cell.angle_alpha   90.00
_cell.angle_beta   90.00
_cell.angle_gamma   90.00
#
_symmetry.space_group_name_H-M   'P 1'
#
loop_
_entity.id
_entity.type
_entity.pdbx_description
1 polymer ?
#
loop_
_entity_poly.entity_id
_entity_poly.type
_entity_poly.pdbx_seq_one_letter_code
_entity_poly.pdbx_strand_id
1 'polypeptide(L)'
;MMKLRLSTAYITAAVLLSVSAQCPDYADYAKTPQGNPSNGALGLPFMRPEPACRTFNSTAVEKVIKDMKARLKDPDIARLFENTFPNTLDTTVRYFKEAENLAFIITGDITAQWLRDTANQFAHYHSLLGVDSELATLVKAVINNEARYVAEYPYCGAFQPPPESGLSPSHNDWADNVLVNPPVDNQTVFECKYELDSLCGFLKLSRSYYNATNDASFMNDNWFTAIEQIFRVIREQSQGTFDDNFNFISFYNWTGTAGALSPMVNNRGNGEPKAYTGMVGTHHRPSDDLSTFAYLTPANAMLSVELTHLAGMLDATGQAQNISQSAKEWSTRIHNAIWNTTVREDVFAYETNGFGGRYVMDDANVPSLLSLPYLGFLDKSDPTYIATKNVLLSNKNPYYAKGANFRGVGGPHVTPWNPW
;
A
#
# COMPACT_ATOMS: atom_id res chain seq x y z
N MET A 1 78.80 36.83 6.36
CA MET A 1 77.43 36.55 6.86
C MET A 1 76.60 36.04 5.69
N MET A 2 76.34 34.73 5.62
CA MET A 2 75.24 34.17 4.83
C MET A 2 74.98 32.76 5.36
N LYS A 3 73.93 32.60 6.18
CA LYS A 3 73.47 31.31 6.69
C LYS A 3 72.36 30.81 5.76
N LEU A 4 72.64 29.73 5.04
CA LEU A 4 71.61 28.93 4.35
C LEU A 4 70.71 28.29 5.41
N ARG A 5 69.39 28.49 5.31
CA ARG A 5 68.39 27.71 6.04
C ARG A 5 67.75 26.72 5.05
N LEU A 6 67.97 25.42 5.27
CA LEU A 6 67.13 24.37 4.71
C LEU A 6 65.87 24.26 5.57
N SER A 7 64.70 24.39 4.95
CA SER A 7 63.41 24.07 5.54
C SER A 7 62.92 22.73 4.99
N THR A 8 62.87 21.72 5.85
CA THR A 8 62.27 20.41 5.62
C THR A 8 60.74 20.52 5.75
N ALA A 9 60.00 20.16 4.71
CA ALA A 9 58.54 20.05 4.75
C ALA A 9 58.15 18.64 5.22
N TYR A 10 57.46 18.54 6.35
CA TYR A 10 56.80 17.32 6.80
C TYR A 10 55.43 17.23 6.11
N ILE A 11 55.23 16.18 5.30
CA ILE A 11 53.91 15.83 4.76
C ILE A 11 53.24 14.91 5.79
N THR A 12 52.30 15.43 6.55
CA THR A 12 51.39 14.62 7.38
C THR A 12 50.27 14.09 6.51
N ALA A 13 50.35 12.81 6.13
CA ALA A 13 49.23 12.09 5.55
C ALA A 13 48.17 11.86 6.63
N ALA A 14 47.07 12.63 6.59
CA ALA A 14 45.91 12.39 7.42
C ALA A 14 45.15 11.18 6.85
N VAL A 15 45.25 10.04 7.54
CA VAL A 15 44.39 8.88 7.31
C VAL A 15 43.00 9.25 7.82
N LEU A 16 42.08 9.55 6.90
CA LEU A 16 40.65 9.67 7.20
C LEU A 16 40.12 8.27 7.48
N LEU A 17 40.05 7.91 8.75
CA LEU A 17 39.26 6.78 9.21
C LEU A 17 37.78 7.14 9.02
N SER A 18 37.13 6.51 8.04
CA SER A 18 35.67 6.57 7.88
C SER A 18 35.02 5.87 9.06
N VAL A 19 34.64 6.63 10.08
CA VAL A 19 33.73 6.15 11.11
C VAL A 19 32.37 5.96 10.43
N SER A 20 31.94 4.73 10.20
CA SER A 20 30.55 4.51 9.75
C SER A 20 29.65 5.02 10.87
N ALA A 21 28.77 5.97 10.57
CA ALA A 21 27.76 6.40 11.53
C ALA A 21 26.97 5.16 11.97
N GLN A 22 26.97 4.87 13.28
CA GLN A 22 26.15 3.79 13.81
C GLN A 22 24.71 4.32 13.87
N CYS A 23 23.94 4.04 12.82
CA CYS A 23 22.55 4.46 12.73
C CYS A 23 21.66 3.52 13.55
N PRO A 24 20.88 4.03 14.52
CA PRO A 24 19.96 3.20 15.28
C PRO A 24 18.81 2.71 14.39
N ASP A 25 18.21 1.59 14.78
CA ASP A 25 16.94 1.18 14.19
C ASP A 25 15.86 2.25 14.46
N TYR A 26 15.05 2.57 13.46
CA TYR A 26 14.11 3.67 13.57
C TYR A 26 12.96 3.37 14.54
N ALA A 27 12.52 2.11 14.65
CA ALA A 27 11.47 1.73 15.58
C ALA A 27 11.92 1.91 17.03
N ASP A 28 13.21 1.70 17.32
CA ASP A 28 13.80 2.01 18.62
C ASP A 28 14.02 3.52 18.82
N TYR A 29 14.54 4.21 17.80
CA TYR A 29 14.77 5.65 17.81
C TYR A 29 13.49 6.45 18.09
N ALA A 30 12.38 6.05 17.48
CA ALA A 30 11.09 6.73 17.57
C ALA A 30 10.40 6.57 18.94
N LYS A 31 10.88 5.70 19.83
CA LYS A 31 10.29 5.48 21.17
C LYS A 31 10.55 6.64 22.14
N THR A 32 11.51 7.51 21.87
CA THR A 32 11.82 8.65 22.73
C THR A 32 11.84 9.97 21.95
N PRO A 33 11.42 11.10 22.55
CA PRO A 33 11.49 12.41 21.91
C PRO A 33 12.92 12.76 21.50
N GLN A 34 13.11 13.22 20.27
CA GLN A 34 14.43 13.61 19.75
C GLN A 34 14.51 15.11 19.50
N GLY A 35 15.73 15.64 19.62
CA GLY A 35 16.03 17.05 19.40
C GLY A 35 15.23 18.02 20.28
N ASN A 36 15.14 19.27 19.83
CA ASN A 36 14.38 20.30 20.55
C ASN A 36 12.89 20.28 20.15
N PRO A 37 11.97 20.42 21.13
CA PRO A 37 10.54 20.51 20.87
C PRO A 37 10.21 21.75 20.01
N SER A 38 9.11 21.69 19.26
CA SER A 38 8.56 22.87 18.57
C SER A 38 8.10 23.93 19.57
N ASN A 39 8.04 25.17 19.11
CA ASN A 39 7.62 26.32 19.93
C ASN A 39 6.09 26.47 20.03
N GLY A 40 5.32 25.42 19.67
CA GLY A 40 3.86 25.42 19.76
C GLY A 40 3.36 24.96 21.13
N ALA A 41 2.04 24.94 21.31
CA ALA A 41 1.43 24.62 22.60
C ALA A 41 1.62 23.15 23.01
N LEU A 42 1.79 22.24 22.04
CA LEU A 42 2.01 20.82 22.26
C LEU A 42 3.49 20.47 22.40
N GLY A 43 4.40 21.30 21.88
CA GLY A 43 5.85 21.09 22.00
C GLY A 43 6.32 19.78 21.36
N LEU A 44 5.87 19.50 20.13
CA LEU A 44 6.18 18.25 19.42
C LEU A 44 7.70 18.07 19.17
N PRO A 45 8.26 16.88 19.42
CA PRO A 45 9.69 16.64 19.20
C PRO A 45 10.05 16.56 17.72
N PHE A 46 11.33 16.73 17.41
CA PHE A 46 11.87 16.32 16.12
C PHE A 46 11.96 14.79 16.10
N MET A 47 11.59 14.14 14.99
CA MET A 47 11.58 12.66 14.92
C MET A 47 12.15 12.12 13.60
N ARG A 48 12.81 12.95 12.78
CA ARG A 48 13.54 12.44 11.62
C ARG A 48 14.90 11.90 12.04
N PRO A 49 15.42 10.83 11.41
CA PRO A 49 16.80 10.42 11.60
C PRO A 49 17.79 11.53 11.29
N GLU A 50 18.98 11.44 11.90
CA GLU A 50 20.13 12.24 11.50
C GLU A 50 20.37 12.09 9.99
N PRO A 51 20.81 13.16 9.27
CA PRO A 51 20.93 13.11 7.81
C PRO A 51 21.74 11.94 7.25
N ALA A 52 22.79 11.50 7.96
CA ALA A 52 23.62 10.36 7.57
C ALA A 52 22.93 8.99 7.74
N CYS A 53 21.80 8.94 8.44
CA CYS A 53 21.03 7.74 8.73
C CYS A 53 19.71 7.66 7.96
N ARG A 54 19.42 8.63 7.09
CA ARG A 54 18.24 8.60 6.22
C ARG A 54 18.47 7.62 5.08
N THR A 55 17.49 6.75 4.84
CA THR A 55 17.64 5.66 3.87
C THR A 55 17.62 6.10 2.41
N PHE A 56 17.03 7.24 2.11
CA PHE A 56 17.02 7.87 0.79
C PHE A 56 16.86 9.38 0.93
N ASN A 57 17.57 10.16 0.11
CA ASN A 57 17.46 11.62 0.12
C ASN A 57 16.87 12.11 -1.20
N SER A 58 15.85 12.97 -1.13
CA SER A 58 15.28 13.64 -2.30
C SER A 58 15.38 15.15 -2.12
N THR A 59 16.00 15.83 -3.09
CA THR A 59 16.14 17.29 -3.05
C THR A 59 14.77 17.97 -3.18
N ALA A 60 13.85 17.42 -3.99
CA ALA A 60 12.50 17.97 -4.12
C ALA A 60 11.71 17.83 -2.81
N VAL A 61 11.82 16.70 -2.11
CA VAL A 61 11.17 16.49 -0.81
C VAL A 61 11.69 17.48 0.24
N GLU A 62 13.00 17.68 0.35
CA GLU A 62 13.57 18.67 1.28
C GLU A 62 13.11 20.10 0.97
N LYS A 63 12.97 20.44 -0.32
CA LYS A 63 12.41 21.74 -0.74
C LYS A 63 10.95 21.88 -0.28
N VAL A 64 10.12 20.85 -0.47
CA VAL A 64 8.72 20.86 -0.01
C VAL A 64 8.64 21.03 1.51
N ILE A 65 9.48 20.33 2.27
CA ILE A 65 9.55 20.48 3.73
C ILE A 65 9.88 21.92 4.11
N LYS A 66 10.91 22.51 3.50
CA LYS A 66 11.29 23.91 3.74
C LYS A 66 10.14 24.87 3.41
N ASP A 67 9.50 24.70 2.25
CA ASP A 67 8.42 25.56 1.78
C ASP A 67 7.18 25.45 2.69
N MET A 68 6.83 24.24 3.14
CA MET A 68 5.70 24.00 4.02
C MET A 68 5.94 24.50 5.44
N LYS A 69 7.13 24.30 6.01
CA LYS A 69 7.49 24.88 7.32
C LYS A 69 7.42 26.41 7.32
N ALA A 70 7.75 27.05 6.21
CA ALA A 70 7.64 28.51 6.09
C ALA A 70 6.18 29.01 5.97
N ARG A 71 5.25 28.16 5.52
CA ARG A 71 3.84 28.50 5.29
C ARG A 71 2.92 28.13 6.46
N LEU A 72 3.23 27.04 7.16
CA LEU A 72 2.47 26.55 8.30
C LEU A 72 2.72 27.46 9.50
N LYS A 73 1.69 28.22 9.89
CA LYS A 73 1.77 29.21 10.98
C LYS A 73 1.88 28.56 12.36
N ASP A 74 1.25 27.40 12.54
CA ASP A 74 1.32 26.63 13.78
C ASP A 74 2.65 25.84 13.81
N PRO A 75 3.55 26.09 14.77
CA PRO A 75 4.83 25.39 14.86
C PRO A 75 4.70 23.88 15.09
N ASP A 76 3.65 23.43 15.78
CA ASP A 76 3.43 22.00 16.03
C ASP A 76 2.97 21.31 14.74
N ILE A 77 2.08 21.94 13.96
CA ILE A 77 1.69 21.41 12.65
C ILE A 77 2.88 21.40 11.68
N ALA A 78 3.70 22.45 11.69
CA ALA A 78 4.93 22.51 10.88
C ALA A 78 5.91 21.38 11.26
N ARG A 79 6.05 21.10 12.57
CA ARG A 79 6.88 19.98 13.06
C ARG A 79 6.31 18.63 12.68
N LEU A 80 4.99 18.44 12.81
CA LEU A 80 4.33 17.20 12.43
C LEU A 80 4.55 16.92 10.94
N PHE A 81 4.36 17.94 10.08
CA PHE A 81 4.64 17.82 8.64
C PHE A 81 6.11 17.47 8.37
N GLU A 82 7.05 18.15 9.02
CA GLU A 82 8.48 17.87 8.87
C GLU A 82 8.84 16.43 9.26
N ASN A 83 8.25 15.89 10.32
CA ASN A 83 8.53 14.53 10.77
C ASN A 83 7.88 13.47 9.87
N THR A 84 6.66 13.71 9.39
CA THR A 84 5.84 12.68 8.73
C THR A 84 5.98 12.67 7.21
N PHE A 85 6.10 13.84 6.57
CA PHE A 85 6.15 13.93 5.11
C PHE A 85 7.29 13.13 4.47
N PRO A 86 8.55 13.17 4.97
CA PRO A 86 9.66 12.38 4.40
C PRO A 86 9.82 10.98 5.00
N ASN A 87 8.97 10.56 5.95
CA ASN A 87 9.26 9.40 6.80
C ASN A 87 9.56 8.12 5.98
N THR A 88 8.78 7.84 4.94
CA THR A 88 9.07 6.75 3.98
C THR A 88 10.50 6.79 3.45
N LEU A 89 10.96 7.93 2.94
CA LEU A 89 12.32 8.02 2.37
C LEU A 89 13.39 7.99 3.45
N ASP A 90 13.11 8.59 4.60
CA ASP A 90 14.03 8.63 5.72
C ASP A 90 14.25 7.25 6.35
N THR A 91 13.24 6.38 6.38
CA THR A 91 13.26 5.19 7.26
C THR A 91 12.89 3.87 6.61
N THR A 92 12.23 3.84 5.45
CA THR A 92 11.66 2.60 4.90
C THR A 92 12.33 2.06 3.63
N VAL A 93 13.25 2.81 3.02
CA VAL A 93 14.00 2.34 1.83
C VAL A 93 15.11 1.39 2.29
N ARG A 94 14.79 0.10 2.49
CA ARG A 94 15.74 -0.85 3.09
C ARG A 94 16.79 -1.35 2.11
N TYR A 95 16.46 -1.39 0.82
CA TYR A 95 17.39 -1.71 -0.25
C TYR A 95 17.04 -0.89 -1.48
N PHE A 96 18.04 -0.34 -2.15
CA PHE A 96 17.89 0.30 -3.45
C PHE A 96 19.19 0.14 -4.24
N LYS A 97 19.08 -0.39 -5.45
CA LYS A 97 20.20 -0.52 -6.37
C LYS A 97 19.74 -0.22 -7.80
N GLU A 98 20.00 1.00 -8.24
CA GLU A 98 19.62 1.51 -9.56
C GLU A 98 20.08 0.60 -10.70
N ALA A 99 21.33 0.13 -10.65
CA ALA A 99 21.90 -0.72 -11.71
C ALA A 99 21.16 -2.06 -11.90
N GLU A 100 20.45 -2.54 -10.87
CA GLU A 100 19.64 -3.75 -10.92
C GLU A 100 18.15 -3.44 -11.11
N ASN A 101 17.76 -2.17 -11.08
CA ASN A 101 16.37 -1.71 -11.08
C ASN A 101 15.55 -2.37 -9.96
N LEU A 102 16.12 -2.45 -8.76
CA LEU A 102 15.48 -3.06 -7.59
C LEU A 102 15.45 -2.11 -6.40
N ALA A 103 14.30 -2.07 -5.74
CA ALA A 103 14.10 -1.39 -4.47
C ALA A 103 13.17 -2.23 -3.58
N PHE A 104 13.44 -2.21 -2.28
CA PHE A 104 12.65 -2.89 -1.26
C PHE A 104 12.25 -1.90 -0.19
N ILE A 105 10.94 -1.74 0.00
CA ILE A 105 10.34 -0.72 0.86
C ILE A 105 9.59 -1.43 1.99
N ILE A 106 10.01 -1.20 3.23
CA ILE A 106 9.37 -1.82 4.38
C ILE A 106 8.17 -1.00 4.87
N THR A 107 7.25 -1.61 5.62
CA THR A 107 6.10 -0.87 6.20
C THR A 107 6.54 0.12 7.28
N GLY A 108 7.60 -0.22 8.02
CA GLY A 108 8.17 0.57 9.09
C GLY A 108 8.89 -0.30 10.11
N ASP A 109 8.17 -0.69 11.15
CA ASP A 109 8.65 -1.59 12.22
C ASP A 109 8.71 -3.07 11.81
N ILE A 110 8.00 -3.46 10.74
CA ILE A 110 8.07 -4.80 10.16
C ILE A 110 8.98 -4.76 8.92
N THR A 111 9.99 -5.64 8.89
CA THR A 111 10.92 -5.76 7.74
C THR A 111 10.31 -6.65 6.65
N ALA A 112 9.24 -6.17 6.05
CA ALA A 112 8.56 -6.77 4.91
C ALA A 112 7.85 -5.69 4.07
N GLN A 113 7.62 -5.96 2.79
CA GLN A 113 7.00 -5.02 1.86
C GLN A 113 5.56 -5.41 1.57
N TRP A 114 4.60 -4.53 1.88
CA TRP A 114 3.22 -4.64 1.41
C TRP A 114 3.00 -3.82 0.14
N LEU A 115 2.32 -4.40 -0.84
CA LEU A 115 1.98 -3.70 -2.09
C LEU A 115 1.06 -2.49 -1.83
N ARG A 116 0.05 -2.66 -0.95
CA ARG A 116 -0.84 -1.58 -0.50
C ARG A 116 -0.04 -0.45 0.15
N ASP A 117 0.76 -0.79 1.14
CA ASP A 117 1.50 0.16 1.96
C ASP A 117 2.47 0.96 1.11
N THR A 118 3.22 0.29 0.24
CA THR A 118 4.16 0.95 -0.68
C THR A 118 3.44 1.94 -1.60
N ALA A 119 2.31 1.55 -2.20
CA ALA A 119 1.52 2.44 -3.04
C ALA A 119 1.00 3.68 -2.29
N ASN A 120 0.68 3.56 -1.00
CA ASN A 120 0.21 4.66 -0.16
C ASN A 120 1.37 5.50 0.42
N GLN A 121 2.49 4.88 0.79
CA GLN A 121 3.71 5.54 1.24
C GLN A 121 4.32 6.47 0.18
N PHE A 122 4.13 6.16 -1.11
CA PHE A 122 4.60 7.02 -2.20
C PHE A 122 3.54 8.00 -2.74
N ALA A 123 2.28 7.89 -2.29
CA ALA A 123 1.16 8.63 -2.88
C ALA A 123 1.34 10.16 -2.83
N HIS A 124 1.93 10.69 -1.76
CA HIS A 124 2.19 12.13 -1.59
C HIS A 124 3.43 12.63 -2.33
N TYR A 125 4.25 11.74 -2.89
CA TYR A 125 5.42 12.10 -3.69
C TYR A 125 5.16 12.12 -5.20
N HIS A 126 4.02 11.63 -5.68
CA HIS A 126 3.74 11.49 -7.11
C HIS A 126 3.96 12.79 -7.90
N SER A 127 3.56 13.95 -7.36
CA SER A 127 3.76 15.25 -8.02
C SER A 127 5.23 15.69 -8.10
N LEU A 128 6.14 15.01 -7.39
CA LEU A 128 7.57 15.31 -7.36
C LEU A 128 8.37 14.45 -8.34
N LEU A 129 7.82 13.32 -8.81
CA LEU A 129 8.54 12.39 -9.68
C LEU A 129 8.96 13.04 -11.01
N GLY A 130 8.16 13.97 -11.54
CA GLY A 130 8.48 14.70 -12.77
C GLY A 130 9.59 15.76 -12.62
N VAL A 131 9.99 16.10 -11.38
CA VAL A 131 11.02 17.13 -11.10
C VAL A 131 12.19 16.61 -10.27
N ASP A 132 12.17 15.35 -9.85
CA ASP A 132 13.22 14.68 -9.10
C ASP A 132 13.50 13.30 -9.73
N SER A 133 14.53 13.24 -10.57
CA SER A 133 14.86 12.04 -11.34
C SER A 133 15.34 10.89 -10.46
N GLU A 134 16.04 11.16 -9.36
CA GLU A 134 16.51 10.12 -8.44
C GLU A 134 15.32 9.45 -7.75
N LEU A 135 14.35 10.26 -7.30
CA LEU A 135 13.12 9.75 -6.72
C LEU A 135 12.27 8.97 -7.74
N ALA A 136 12.20 9.43 -8.99
CA ALA A 136 11.56 8.68 -10.07
C ALA A 136 12.25 7.32 -10.30
N THR A 137 13.58 7.28 -10.33
CA THR A 137 14.35 6.04 -10.46
C THR A 137 14.07 5.07 -9.30
N LEU A 138 13.98 5.56 -8.06
CA LEU A 138 13.58 4.73 -6.92
C LEU A 138 12.20 4.11 -7.14
N VAL A 139 11.17 4.90 -7.48
CA VAL A 139 9.80 4.41 -7.68
C VAL A 139 9.72 3.39 -8.83
N LYS A 140 10.47 3.62 -9.91
CA LYS A 140 10.56 2.66 -11.02
C LYS A 140 11.14 1.31 -10.57
N ALA A 141 12.17 1.34 -9.74
CA ALA A 141 12.79 0.15 -9.17
C ALA A 141 11.84 -0.59 -8.20
N VAL A 142 11.01 0.15 -7.46
CA VAL A 142 9.93 -0.42 -6.63
C VAL A 142 8.93 -1.15 -7.51
N ILE A 143 8.42 -0.51 -8.57
CA ILE A 143 7.45 -1.12 -9.51
C ILE A 143 8.02 -2.41 -10.11
N ASN A 144 9.30 -2.41 -10.49
CA ASN A 144 9.92 -3.62 -11.04
C ASN A 144 10.04 -4.74 -10.01
N ASN A 145 10.35 -4.42 -8.75
CA ASN A 145 10.40 -5.42 -7.69
C ASN A 145 9.00 -5.99 -7.37
N GLU A 146 7.98 -5.13 -7.27
CA GLU A 146 6.59 -5.55 -7.07
C GLU A 146 6.05 -6.39 -8.23
N ALA A 147 6.46 -6.07 -9.47
CA ALA A 147 6.09 -6.86 -10.64
C ALA A 147 6.61 -8.30 -10.53
N ARG A 148 7.84 -8.51 -10.01
CA ARG A 148 8.39 -9.87 -9.77
C ARG A 148 7.51 -10.63 -8.78
N TYR A 149 7.12 -9.99 -7.69
CA TYR A 149 6.27 -10.59 -6.66
C TYR A 149 4.89 -10.98 -7.19
N VAL A 150 4.20 -10.06 -7.87
CA VAL A 150 2.86 -10.30 -8.43
C VAL A 150 2.89 -11.35 -9.54
N ALA A 151 3.96 -11.38 -10.35
CA ALA A 151 4.13 -12.38 -11.40
C ALA A 151 4.20 -13.81 -10.85
N GLU A 152 4.72 -14.00 -9.64
CA GLU A 152 4.87 -15.32 -9.02
C GLU A 152 3.73 -15.66 -8.06
N TYR A 153 3.35 -14.71 -7.19
CA TYR A 153 2.39 -14.91 -6.10
C TYR A 153 1.27 -13.86 -6.11
N PRO A 154 0.40 -13.83 -7.13
CA PRO A 154 -0.61 -12.78 -7.30
C PRO A 154 -1.75 -12.80 -6.28
N TYR A 155 -1.77 -13.79 -5.38
CA TYR A 155 -2.70 -13.86 -4.26
C TYR A 155 -2.14 -13.26 -2.96
N CYS A 156 -0.86 -12.90 -2.92
CA CYS A 156 -0.22 -12.41 -1.71
C CYS A 156 0.03 -10.90 -1.79
N GLY A 157 -0.11 -10.21 -0.65
CA GLY A 157 0.13 -8.77 -0.54
C GLY A 157 1.48 -8.39 0.05
N ALA A 158 2.15 -9.32 0.74
CA ALA A 158 3.30 -9.05 1.60
C ALA A 158 4.51 -9.92 1.26
N PHE A 159 5.68 -9.30 1.08
CA PHE A 159 6.86 -9.95 0.51
C PHE A 159 8.13 -9.72 1.32
N GLN A 160 9.00 -10.72 1.26
CA GLN A 160 10.35 -10.72 1.82
C GLN A 160 11.29 -9.90 0.93
N PRO A 161 12.47 -9.49 1.45
CA PRO A 161 13.48 -8.81 0.64
C PRO A 161 13.86 -9.62 -0.60
N PRO A 162 14.13 -8.97 -1.75
CA PRO A 162 14.61 -9.68 -2.93
C PRO A 162 15.99 -10.31 -2.63
N PRO A 163 16.31 -11.51 -3.15
CA PRO A 163 17.57 -12.19 -2.86
C PRO A 163 18.82 -11.33 -3.14
N GLU A 164 18.77 -10.45 -4.15
CA GLU A 164 19.85 -9.54 -4.52
C GLU A 164 20.18 -8.49 -3.44
N SER A 165 19.29 -8.31 -2.46
CA SER A 165 19.53 -7.43 -1.31
C SER A 165 20.50 -8.02 -0.29
N GLY A 166 20.65 -9.35 -0.24
CA GLY A 166 21.38 -10.04 0.81
C GLY A 166 20.76 -9.91 2.22
N LEU A 167 19.58 -9.29 2.33
CA LEU A 167 18.83 -9.22 3.58
C LEU A 167 18.20 -10.58 3.87
N SER A 168 18.19 -10.98 5.14
CA SER A 168 17.53 -12.20 5.55
C SER A 168 16.00 -12.00 5.55
N PRO A 169 15.21 -13.03 5.15
CA PRO A 169 13.78 -13.03 5.36
C PRO A 169 13.42 -12.84 6.83
N SER A 170 12.32 -12.13 7.08
CA SER A 170 11.76 -11.94 8.41
C SER A 170 10.82 -13.09 8.75
N HIS A 171 10.83 -13.53 10.00
CA HIS A 171 9.83 -14.50 10.48
C HIS A 171 8.50 -13.79 10.77
N ASN A 172 7.40 -14.39 10.31
CA ASN A 172 6.05 -13.94 10.60
C ASN A 172 5.32 -15.01 11.41
N ASP A 173 5.29 -14.86 12.72
CA ASP A 173 4.59 -15.77 13.64
C ASP A 173 3.10 -15.91 13.28
N TRP A 174 2.50 -14.88 12.66
CA TRP A 174 1.09 -14.89 12.22
C TRP A 174 0.83 -15.74 10.97
N ALA A 175 1.87 -16.17 10.27
CA ALA A 175 1.79 -17.10 9.16
C ALA A 175 2.05 -18.56 9.58
N ASP A 176 2.38 -18.81 10.86
CA ASP A 176 2.68 -20.16 11.31
C ASP A 176 1.48 -21.09 11.21
N ASN A 177 1.74 -22.28 10.67
CA ASN A 177 0.75 -23.34 10.41
C ASN A 177 -0.37 -22.96 9.42
N VAL A 178 -0.39 -21.73 8.90
CA VAL A 178 -1.35 -21.29 7.90
C VAL A 178 -1.09 -22.08 6.61
N LEU A 179 -2.14 -22.74 6.14
CA LEU A 179 -2.13 -23.40 4.84
C LEU A 179 -2.76 -22.45 3.83
N VAL A 180 -2.01 -22.21 2.76
CA VAL A 180 -2.43 -21.40 1.62
C VAL A 180 -2.46 -22.30 0.39
N ASN A 181 -3.54 -22.22 -0.38
CA ASN A 181 -3.61 -22.81 -1.71
C ASN A 181 -3.91 -21.69 -2.71
N PRO A 182 -3.12 -21.50 -3.78
CA PRO A 182 -1.89 -22.23 -4.09
C PRO A 182 -0.79 -22.04 -3.01
N PRO A 183 0.10 -23.03 -2.83
CA PRO A 183 1.17 -22.94 -1.83
C PRO A 183 2.16 -21.83 -2.17
N VAL A 184 2.79 -21.27 -1.13
CA VAL A 184 3.74 -20.15 -1.22
C VAL A 184 5.12 -20.55 -0.74
N ASP A 185 6.16 -19.86 -1.23
CA ASP A 185 7.51 -19.92 -0.67
C ASP A 185 7.71 -18.81 0.36
N ASN A 186 7.89 -19.19 1.63
CA ASN A 186 8.11 -18.25 2.73
C ASN A 186 9.47 -17.51 2.67
N GLN A 187 10.36 -17.90 1.74
CA GLN A 187 11.56 -17.12 1.43
C GLN A 187 11.25 -15.89 0.57
N THR A 188 10.12 -15.89 -0.14
CA THR A 188 9.68 -14.78 -1.01
C THR A 188 8.45 -14.07 -0.45
N VAL A 189 7.51 -14.82 0.13
CA VAL A 189 6.26 -14.31 0.69
C VAL A 189 6.39 -14.14 2.21
N PHE A 190 6.10 -12.94 2.71
CA PHE A 190 6.04 -12.69 4.15
C PHE A 190 4.67 -13.08 4.73
N GLU A 191 3.60 -12.77 4.00
CA GLU A 191 2.23 -13.15 4.34
C GLU A 191 1.38 -13.24 3.07
N CYS A 192 0.54 -14.27 2.96
CA CYS A 192 -0.34 -14.46 1.80
C CYS A 192 -1.81 -14.35 2.16
N LYS A 193 -2.21 -13.22 2.73
CA LYS A 193 -3.62 -12.83 2.86
C LYS A 193 -4.07 -12.22 1.53
N TYR A 194 -5.05 -12.84 0.88
CA TYR A 194 -5.52 -12.34 -0.41
C TYR A 194 -6.41 -11.11 -0.26
N GLU A 195 -5.86 -9.99 -0.70
CA GLU A 195 -6.44 -8.66 -0.64
C GLU A 195 -6.50 -8.07 -2.04
N LEU A 196 -7.71 -7.73 -2.48
CA LEU A 196 -7.89 -7.21 -3.84
C LEU A 196 -7.19 -5.86 -4.01
N ASP A 197 -7.11 -5.06 -2.95
CA ASP A 197 -6.43 -3.76 -2.95
C ASP A 197 -4.92 -3.87 -3.10
N SER A 198 -4.28 -4.98 -2.69
CA SER A 198 -2.84 -5.18 -2.92
C SER A 198 -2.49 -5.11 -4.41
N LEU A 199 -3.29 -5.76 -5.26
CA LEU A 199 -3.13 -5.71 -6.72
C LEU A 199 -3.46 -4.31 -7.27
N CYS A 200 -4.46 -3.64 -6.67
CA CYS A 200 -4.80 -2.26 -7.05
C CYS A 200 -3.70 -1.27 -6.66
N GLY A 201 -2.99 -1.50 -5.56
CA GLY A 201 -1.84 -0.72 -5.11
C GLY A 201 -0.72 -0.71 -6.17
N PHE A 202 -0.36 -1.90 -6.66
CA PHE A 202 0.63 -2.05 -7.74
C PHE A 202 0.21 -1.31 -9.03
N LEU A 203 -1.07 -1.44 -9.44
CA LEU A 203 -1.61 -0.70 -10.60
C LEU A 203 -1.57 0.82 -10.38
N LYS A 204 -1.93 1.28 -9.18
CA LYS A 204 -1.91 2.69 -8.79
C LYS A 204 -0.51 3.27 -8.81
N LEU A 205 0.47 2.55 -8.28
CA LEU A 205 1.87 2.97 -8.28
C LEU A 205 2.40 3.08 -9.72
N SER A 206 2.15 2.05 -10.54
CA SER A 206 2.51 2.02 -11.97
C SER A 206 1.93 3.20 -12.75
N ARG A 207 0.62 3.44 -12.61
CA ARG A 207 -0.08 4.55 -13.25
C ARG A 207 0.45 5.90 -12.79
N SER A 208 0.66 6.06 -11.49
CA SER A 208 1.07 7.34 -10.90
C SER A 208 2.48 7.72 -11.33
N TYR A 209 3.36 6.72 -11.44
CA TYR A 209 4.68 6.89 -12.05
C TYR A 209 4.57 7.38 -13.49
N TYR A 210 3.84 6.65 -14.35
CA TYR A 210 3.68 7.02 -15.77
C TYR A 210 3.10 8.43 -15.94
N ASN A 211 2.05 8.77 -15.20
CA ASN A 211 1.42 10.09 -15.31
C ASN A 211 2.34 11.24 -14.89
N ALA A 212 3.24 11.00 -13.93
CA ALA A 212 4.15 12.02 -13.43
C ALA A 212 5.43 12.18 -14.26
N THR A 213 5.89 11.10 -14.90
CA THR A 213 7.19 11.07 -15.60
C THR A 213 7.07 10.95 -17.12
N ASN A 214 5.93 10.47 -17.62
CA ASN A 214 5.73 10.02 -19.01
C ASN A 214 6.72 8.91 -19.45
N ASP A 215 7.37 8.21 -18.49
CA ASP A 215 8.26 7.09 -18.77
C ASP A 215 7.48 5.77 -18.75
N ALA A 216 7.39 5.10 -19.90
CA ALA A 216 6.74 3.79 -20.05
C ALA A 216 7.72 2.61 -19.92
N SER A 217 9.01 2.84 -19.71
CA SER A 217 10.02 1.76 -19.72
C SER A 217 10.02 0.88 -18.46
N PHE A 218 9.15 1.16 -17.48
CA PHE A 218 8.82 0.21 -16.41
C PHE A 218 7.94 -0.95 -16.90
N MET A 219 7.26 -0.80 -18.05
CA MET A 219 6.46 -1.86 -18.69
C MET A 219 7.37 -2.89 -19.37
N ASN A 220 8.13 -3.62 -18.55
CA ASN A 220 9.00 -4.72 -18.99
C ASN A 220 8.27 -6.07 -18.90
N ASP A 221 8.98 -7.16 -19.21
CA ASP A 221 8.41 -8.51 -19.22
C ASP A 221 7.83 -8.93 -17.86
N ASN A 222 8.49 -8.57 -16.75
CA ASN A 222 7.98 -8.84 -15.40
C ASN A 222 6.66 -8.09 -15.17
N TRP A 223 6.60 -6.83 -15.58
CA TRP A 223 5.39 -6.02 -15.44
C TRP A 223 4.23 -6.59 -16.24
N PHE A 224 4.44 -6.95 -17.52
CA PHE A 224 3.38 -7.58 -18.31
C PHE A 224 2.94 -8.92 -17.75
N THR A 225 3.87 -9.75 -17.26
CA THR A 225 3.55 -11.01 -16.58
C THR A 225 2.70 -10.75 -15.34
N ALA A 226 3.04 -9.76 -14.52
CA ALA A 226 2.25 -9.36 -13.35
C ALA A 226 0.82 -8.94 -13.74
N ILE A 227 0.66 -8.13 -14.80
CA ILE A 227 -0.66 -7.75 -15.30
C ILE A 227 -1.46 -8.96 -15.76
N GLU A 228 -0.86 -9.91 -16.48
CA GLU A 228 -1.52 -11.16 -16.88
C GLU A 228 -2.00 -11.98 -15.66
N GLN A 229 -1.17 -12.07 -14.61
CA GLN A 229 -1.55 -12.71 -13.35
C GLN A 229 -2.70 -11.99 -12.65
N ILE A 230 -2.71 -10.66 -12.63
CA ILE A 230 -3.83 -9.87 -12.08
C ILE A 230 -5.13 -10.21 -12.82
N PHE A 231 -5.12 -10.25 -14.15
CA PHE A 231 -6.31 -10.64 -14.93
C PHE A 231 -6.71 -12.10 -14.70
N ARG A 232 -5.77 -13.00 -14.41
CA ARG A 232 -6.08 -14.37 -13.97
C ARG A 232 -6.85 -14.34 -12.64
N VAL A 233 -6.33 -13.65 -11.63
CA VAL A 233 -6.97 -13.53 -10.32
C VAL A 233 -8.35 -12.89 -10.43
N ILE A 234 -8.52 -11.82 -11.23
CA ILE A 234 -9.82 -11.18 -11.48
C ILE A 234 -10.84 -12.22 -12.01
N ARG A 235 -10.45 -13.04 -12.99
CA ARG A 235 -11.33 -14.09 -13.53
C ARG A 235 -11.67 -15.14 -12.47
N GLU A 236 -10.66 -15.67 -11.80
CA GLU A 236 -10.79 -16.72 -10.78
C GLU A 236 -11.68 -16.29 -9.61
N GLN A 237 -11.46 -15.07 -9.09
CA GLN A 237 -12.16 -14.58 -7.91
C GLN A 237 -13.50 -13.90 -8.20
N SER A 238 -13.82 -13.66 -9.48
CA SER A 238 -15.17 -13.26 -9.89
C SER A 238 -16.20 -14.40 -9.89
N GLN A 239 -15.74 -15.66 -9.86
CA GLN A 239 -16.64 -16.82 -9.90
C GLN A 239 -17.47 -16.93 -8.61
N GLY A 240 -18.70 -17.45 -8.74
CA GLY A 240 -19.48 -17.89 -7.59
C GLY A 240 -18.87 -19.14 -6.94
N THR A 241 -19.28 -19.45 -5.71
CA THR A 241 -18.81 -20.66 -4.99
C THR A 241 -19.25 -21.96 -5.68
N PHE A 242 -20.37 -21.92 -6.40
CA PHE A 242 -20.89 -23.06 -7.15
C PHE A 242 -21.17 -22.63 -8.60
N ASP A 243 -20.87 -23.51 -9.56
CA ASP A 243 -21.35 -23.35 -10.93
C ASP A 243 -22.81 -23.81 -11.09
N ASP A 244 -23.35 -23.68 -12.31
CA ASP A 244 -24.73 -24.08 -12.64
C ASP A 244 -25.00 -25.58 -12.43
N ASN A 245 -23.95 -26.41 -12.35
CA ASN A 245 -24.02 -27.84 -12.08
C ASN A 245 -23.73 -28.19 -10.62
N PHE A 246 -23.66 -27.20 -9.72
CA PHE A 246 -23.33 -27.35 -8.30
C PHE A 246 -21.91 -27.88 -8.03
N ASN A 247 -20.97 -27.74 -8.97
CA ASN A 247 -19.57 -28.01 -8.69
C ASN A 247 -19.00 -26.89 -7.83
N PHE A 248 -18.27 -27.26 -6.77
CA PHE A 248 -17.59 -26.31 -5.89
C PHE A 248 -16.38 -25.68 -6.59
N ILE A 249 -16.31 -24.35 -6.61
CA ILE A 249 -15.23 -23.57 -7.21
C ILE A 249 -14.39 -22.93 -6.10
N SER A 250 -13.08 -23.20 -6.11
CA SER A 250 -12.11 -22.61 -5.21
C SER A 250 -10.73 -22.51 -5.88
N PHE A 251 -10.27 -21.30 -6.14
CA PHE A 251 -8.92 -21.03 -6.64
C PHE A 251 -7.94 -20.59 -5.56
N TYR A 252 -8.47 -20.08 -4.44
CA TYR A 252 -7.68 -19.65 -3.29
C TYR A 252 -8.34 -20.10 -1.99
N ASN A 253 -7.54 -20.64 -1.06
CA ASN A 253 -7.97 -20.84 0.32
C ASN A 253 -6.84 -20.51 1.30
N TRP A 254 -7.23 -20.08 2.50
CA TRP A 254 -6.34 -19.67 3.57
C TRP A 254 -6.97 -20.08 4.91
N THR A 255 -6.27 -20.88 5.72
CA THR A 255 -6.90 -21.59 6.85
C THR A 255 -6.97 -20.82 8.17
N GLY A 256 -6.04 -19.91 8.45
CA GLY A 256 -6.03 -19.12 9.71
C GLY A 256 -5.90 -19.95 10.99
N THR A 257 -5.07 -20.99 11.00
CA THR A 257 -4.90 -21.90 12.14
C THR A 257 -4.16 -21.27 13.33
N ALA A 258 -4.01 -22.03 14.42
CA ALA A 258 -3.23 -21.63 15.61
C ALA A 258 -1.85 -21.07 15.21
N GLY A 259 -1.68 -19.77 15.39
CA GLY A 259 -0.57 -18.98 14.86
C GLY A 259 -1.06 -17.67 14.26
N ALA A 260 -2.17 -17.67 13.52
CA ALA A 260 -2.68 -16.48 12.83
C ALA A 260 -3.44 -15.48 13.73
N LEU A 261 -3.38 -14.20 13.36
CA LEU A 261 -4.13 -13.12 14.03
C LEU A 261 -5.65 -13.30 13.88
N SER A 262 -6.05 -13.83 12.73
CA SER A 262 -7.44 -14.14 12.40
C SER A 262 -7.83 -15.55 12.85
N PRO A 263 -9.10 -15.77 13.25
CA PRO A 263 -9.58 -17.10 13.63
C PRO A 263 -9.50 -18.07 12.44
N MET A 264 -9.59 -19.36 12.76
CA MET A 264 -9.73 -20.41 11.74
C MET A 264 -10.86 -20.05 10.79
N VAL A 265 -10.54 -20.06 9.50
CA VAL A 265 -11.48 -19.69 8.45
C VAL A 265 -12.40 -20.85 8.15
N ASN A 266 -13.71 -20.55 8.15
CA ASN A 266 -14.76 -21.49 7.83
C ASN A 266 -14.60 -22.11 6.42
N ASN A 267 -15.35 -23.17 6.16
CA ASN A 267 -15.40 -23.84 4.85
C ASN A 267 -14.02 -24.24 4.31
N ARG A 268 -13.15 -24.74 5.21
CA ARG A 268 -11.78 -25.19 4.90
C ARG A 268 -10.93 -24.07 4.27
N GLY A 269 -11.04 -22.85 4.79
CA GLY A 269 -10.27 -21.71 4.33
C GLY A 269 -10.87 -20.91 3.17
N ASN A 270 -12.09 -21.23 2.73
CA ASN A 270 -12.76 -20.58 1.59
C ASN A 270 -13.63 -19.38 1.98
N GLY A 271 -13.87 -19.16 3.27
CA GLY A 271 -14.78 -18.10 3.71
C GLY A 271 -16.25 -18.46 3.48
N GLU A 272 -17.13 -17.48 3.66
CA GLU A 272 -18.56 -17.60 3.37
C GLU A 272 -18.83 -17.80 1.85
N PRO A 273 -19.82 -18.62 1.46
CA PRO A 273 -20.20 -18.77 0.06
C PRO A 273 -20.64 -17.46 -0.60
N LYS A 274 -20.33 -17.31 -1.88
CA LYS A 274 -20.64 -16.12 -2.70
C LYS A 274 -21.39 -16.49 -3.99
N ALA A 275 -22.40 -15.70 -4.35
CA ALA A 275 -23.08 -15.79 -5.65
C ALA A 275 -22.34 -14.96 -6.69
N TYR A 276 -22.42 -15.32 -7.96
CA TYR A 276 -21.87 -14.46 -9.01
C TYR A 276 -22.58 -13.10 -9.05
N THR A 277 -21.82 -12.01 -8.95
CA THR A 277 -22.32 -10.62 -9.03
C THR A 277 -21.72 -9.83 -10.20
N GLY A 278 -20.60 -10.27 -10.76
CA GLY A 278 -19.75 -9.49 -11.64
C GLY A 278 -18.64 -8.70 -10.93
N MET A 279 -18.66 -8.64 -9.60
CA MET A 279 -17.54 -8.16 -8.76
C MET A 279 -16.47 -9.25 -8.61
N VAL A 280 -15.29 -8.85 -8.13
CA VAL A 280 -14.17 -9.73 -7.78
C VAL A 280 -14.16 -9.93 -6.26
N GLY A 281 -14.19 -11.19 -5.82
CA GLY A 281 -14.11 -11.51 -4.40
C GLY A 281 -12.72 -11.23 -3.83
N THR A 282 -12.65 -10.91 -2.55
CA THR A 282 -11.43 -10.83 -1.75
C THR A 282 -11.58 -11.69 -0.51
N HIS A 283 -10.48 -12.04 0.14
CA HIS A 283 -10.50 -12.88 1.34
C HIS A 283 -10.27 -12.03 2.59
N HIS A 284 -9.33 -11.08 2.52
CA HIS A 284 -9.05 -10.12 3.57
C HIS A 284 -9.31 -8.68 3.11
N ARG A 285 -9.54 -7.81 4.08
CA ARG A 285 -9.69 -6.35 3.91
C ARG A 285 -8.32 -5.68 3.83
N PRO A 286 -8.25 -4.40 3.47
CA PRO A 286 -7.03 -3.60 3.57
C PRO A 286 -6.48 -3.45 5.01
N SER A 287 -7.22 -3.93 6.02
CA SER A 287 -6.81 -4.03 7.42
C SER A 287 -6.13 -5.37 7.76
N ASP A 288 -5.90 -6.24 6.77
CA ASP A 288 -5.44 -7.63 6.95
C ASP A 288 -6.40 -8.51 7.80
N ASP A 289 -7.63 -8.03 8.04
CA ASP A 289 -8.71 -8.78 8.70
C ASP A 289 -9.53 -9.57 7.67
N LEU A 290 -10.07 -10.72 8.09
CA LEU A 290 -10.99 -11.49 7.25
C LEU A 290 -12.22 -10.66 6.83
N SER A 291 -12.54 -10.73 5.54
CA SER A 291 -13.82 -10.22 5.04
C SER A 291 -14.97 -11.09 5.57
N THR A 292 -16.08 -10.47 5.95
CA THR A 292 -17.29 -11.19 6.35
C THR A 292 -18.00 -11.74 5.12
N PHE A 293 -18.13 -10.92 4.07
CA PHE A 293 -18.52 -11.39 2.74
C PHE A 293 -17.47 -11.01 1.69
N ALA A 294 -17.28 -11.90 0.71
CA ALA A 294 -16.16 -11.81 -0.23
C ALA A 294 -16.18 -10.56 -1.13
N TYR A 295 -17.33 -9.99 -1.47
CA TYR A 295 -17.37 -8.81 -2.34
C TYR A 295 -17.26 -7.53 -1.51
N LEU A 296 -16.02 -7.10 -1.30
CA LEU A 296 -15.69 -5.83 -0.67
C LEU A 296 -15.89 -4.68 -1.67
N THR A 297 -16.91 -3.86 -1.42
CA THR A 297 -17.31 -2.73 -2.27
C THR A 297 -16.17 -1.75 -2.55
N PRO A 298 -15.46 -1.21 -1.54
CA PRO A 298 -14.44 -0.20 -1.80
C PRO A 298 -13.21 -0.74 -2.56
N ALA A 299 -12.80 -1.99 -2.34
CA ALA A 299 -11.71 -2.60 -3.11
C ALA A 299 -12.10 -2.85 -4.58
N ASN A 300 -13.34 -3.26 -4.83
CA ASN A 300 -13.86 -3.39 -6.20
C ASN A 300 -13.98 -2.02 -6.90
N ALA A 301 -14.37 -0.98 -6.15
CA ALA A 301 -14.39 0.39 -6.66
C ALA A 301 -12.99 0.86 -7.06
N MET A 302 -11.99 0.61 -6.21
CA MET A 302 -10.58 0.86 -6.54
C MET A 302 -10.18 0.10 -7.80
N LEU A 303 -10.43 -1.21 -7.87
CA LEU A 303 -10.10 -2.02 -9.05
C LEU A 303 -10.72 -1.47 -10.33
N SER A 304 -12.00 -1.09 -10.29
CA SER A 304 -12.68 -0.50 -11.44
C SER A 304 -11.96 0.76 -11.94
N VAL A 305 -11.55 1.64 -11.04
CA VAL A 305 -10.82 2.87 -11.39
C VAL A 305 -9.43 2.53 -11.94
N GLU A 306 -8.70 1.65 -11.28
CA GLU A 306 -7.35 1.24 -11.71
C GLU A 306 -7.34 0.59 -13.09
N LEU A 307 -8.33 -0.22 -13.41
CA LEU A 307 -8.45 -0.84 -14.73
C LEU A 307 -8.76 0.19 -15.83
N THR A 308 -9.58 1.21 -15.54
CA THR A 308 -9.79 2.32 -16.49
C THR A 308 -8.47 3.03 -16.78
N HIS A 309 -7.68 3.29 -15.74
CA HIS A 309 -6.39 3.96 -15.91
C HIS A 309 -5.33 3.09 -16.61
N LEU A 310 -5.29 1.79 -16.30
CA LEU A 310 -4.45 0.83 -17.00
C LEU A 310 -4.74 0.83 -18.50
N ALA A 311 -6.02 0.80 -18.88
CA ALA A 311 -6.44 0.87 -20.28
C ALA A 311 -5.95 2.16 -20.96
N GLY A 312 -6.18 3.32 -20.32
CA GLY A 312 -5.75 4.61 -20.86
C GLY A 312 -4.23 4.72 -21.05
N MET A 313 -3.47 4.17 -20.10
CA MET A 313 -2.01 4.12 -20.17
C MET A 313 -1.51 3.22 -21.31
N LEU A 314 -2.08 2.01 -21.46
CA LEU A 314 -1.74 1.08 -22.54
C LEU A 314 -2.11 1.62 -23.93
N ASP A 315 -3.25 2.32 -24.04
CA ASP A 315 -3.65 2.98 -25.28
C ASP A 315 -2.70 4.13 -25.65
N ALA A 316 -2.30 4.95 -24.66
CA ALA A 316 -1.40 6.08 -24.88
C ALA A 316 0.00 5.63 -25.33
N THR A 317 0.49 4.50 -24.82
CA THR A 317 1.80 3.94 -25.23
C THR A 317 1.71 3.06 -26.47
N GLY A 318 0.51 2.70 -26.92
CA GLY A 318 0.29 1.78 -28.03
C GLY A 318 0.67 0.33 -27.73
N GLN A 319 0.74 -0.05 -26.45
CA GLN A 319 1.18 -1.39 -26.00
C GLN A 319 -0.02 -2.25 -25.57
N ALA A 320 0.09 -3.57 -25.72
CA ALA A 320 -0.85 -4.58 -25.22
C ALA A 320 -2.35 -4.25 -25.39
N GLN A 321 -2.76 -3.94 -26.63
CA GLN A 321 -4.14 -3.56 -26.98
C GLN A 321 -5.21 -4.55 -26.49
N ASN A 322 -4.89 -5.85 -26.48
CA ASN A 322 -5.75 -6.91 -25.94
C ASN A 322 -5.99 -6.77 -24.42
N ILE A 323 -4.95 -6.40 -23.66
CA ILE A 323 -5.04 -6.14 -22.22
C ILE A 323 -5.82 -4.87 -21.97
N SER A 324 -5.58 -3.80 -22.74
CA SER A 324 -6.34 -2.55 -22.67
C SER A 324 -7.86 -2.79 -22.85
N GLN A 325 -8.24 -3.55 -23.89
CA GLN A 325 -9.64 -3.89 -24.13
C GLN A 325 -10.24 -4.69 -22.98
N SER A 326 -9.52 -5.69 -22.48
CA SER A 326 -9.95 -6.49 -21.33
C SER A 326 -10.13 -5.63 -20.07
N ALA A 327 -9.25 -4.65 -19.85
CA ALA A 327 -9.32 -3.73 -18.72
C ALA A 327 -10.59 -2.86 -18.78
N LYS A 328 -10.94 -2.34 -19.97
CA LYS A 328 -12.18 -1.56 -20.18
C LYS A 328 -13.44 -2.39 -19.88
N GLU A 329 -13.45 -3.64 -20.35
CA GLU A 329 -14.57 -4.57 -20.14
C GLU A 329 -14.76 -4.91 -18.65
N TRP A 330 -13.68 -5.27 -17.96
CA TRP A 330 -13.72 -5.58 -16.53
C TRP A 330 -14.05 -4.36 -15.68
N SER A 331 -13.47 -3.20 -15.99
CA SER A 331 -13.79 -1.94 -15.32
C SER A 331 -15.29 -1.64 -15.39
N THR A 332 -15.88 -1.68 -16.59
CA THR A 332 -17.31 -1.43 -16.80
C THR A 332 -18.17 -2.47 -16.07
N ARG A 333 -17.80 -3.76 -16.13
CA ARG A 333 -18.51 -4.84 -15.45
C ARG A 333 -18.54 -4.63 -13.94
N ILE A 334 -17.39 -4.39 -13.34
CA ILE A 334 -17.25 -4.22 -11.89
C ILE A 334 -17.98 -2.96 -11.43
N HIS A 335 -17.83 -1.84 -12.15
CA HIS A 335 -18.55 -0.60 -11.86
C HIS A 335 -20.06 -0.83 -11.77
N ASN A 336 -20.64 -1.45 -12.81
CA ASN A 336 -22.07 -1.75 -12.85
C ASN A 336 -22.50 -2.74 -11.76
N ALA A 337 -21.68 -3.76 -11.49
CA ALA A 337 -21.95 -4.76 -10.46
C ALA A 337 -22.01 -4.14 -9.06
N ILE A 338 -21.12 -3.19 -8.74
CA ILE A 338 -21.14 -2.44 -7.48
C ILE A 338 -22.51 -1.77 -7.29
N TRP A 339 -22.95 -0.95 -8.25
CA TRP A 339 -24.23 -0.24 -8.16
C TRP A 339 -25.42 -1.19 -8.04
N ASN A 340 -25.42 -2.29 -8.80
CA ASN A 340 -26.53 -3.23 -8.84
C ASN A 340 -26.66 -4.10 -7.59
N THR A 341 -25.57 -4.38 -6.88
CA THR A 341 -25.55 -5.41 -5.83
C THR A 341 -25.23 -4.90 -4.43
N THR A 342 -24.66 -3.70 -4.31
CA THR A 342 -24.21 -3.17 -3.01
C THR A 342 -25.11 -2.06 -2.46
N VAL A 343 -25.79 -1.31 -3.35
CA VAL A 343 -26.64 -0.16 -2.99
C VAL A 343 -28.06 -0.61 -2.67
N ARG A 344 -28.59 -0.15 -1.54
CA ARG A 344 -30.02 -0.26 -1.19
C ARG A 344 -30.36 0.91 -0.29
N GLU A 345 -31.50 1.55 -0.56
CA GLU A 345 -31.91 2.78 0.14
C GLU A 345 -30.80 3.84 0.09
N ASP A 346 -30.17 3.98 -1.08
CA ASP A 346 -29.08 4.94 -1.37
C ASP A 346 -27.82 4.79 -0.51
N VAL A 347 -27.64 3.65 0.17
CA VAL A 347 -26.48 3.36 1.00
C VAL A 347 -25.71 2.16 0.44
N PHE A 348 -24.40 2.35 0.22
CA PHE A 348 -23.48 1.26 -0.09
C PHE A 348 -23.34 0.31 1.12
N ALA A 349 -23.41 -0.99 0.86
CA ALA A 349 -22.86 -1.97 1.79
C ALA A 349 -21.32 -1.96 1.70
N TYR A 350 -20.64 -2.19 2.81
CA TYR A 350 -19.20 -2.40 2.84
C TYR A 350 -18.85 -3.71 2.13
N GLU A 351 -19.59 -4.78 2.47
CA GLU A 351 -19.44 -6.10 1.87
C GLU A 351 -20.79 -6.73 1.51
N THR A 352 -20.80 -7.57 0.49
CA THR A 352 -21.94 -8.44 0.13
C THR A 352 -21.49 -9.82 -0.31
N ASN A 353 -22.36 -10.82 -0.16
CA ASN A 353 -22.13 -12.19 -0.67
C ASN A 353 -22.87 -12.46 -2.00
N GLY A 354 -23.61 -11.49 -2.53
CA GLY A 354 -24.39 -11.66 -3.77
C GLY A 354 -25.70 -12.45 -3.61
N PHE A 355 -25.94 -13.11 -2.46
CA PHE A 355 -27.22 -13.77 -2.14
C PHE A 355 -28.23 -12.83 -1.43
N GLY A 356 -27.89 -11.53 -1.32
CA GLY A 356 -28.67 -10.53 -0.59
C GLY A 356 -28.13 -10.22 0.81
N GLY A 357 -27.09 -10.94 1.28
CA GLY A 357 -26.36 -10.58 2.49
C GLY A 357 -25.62 -9.25 2.29
N ARG A 358 -25.74 -8.35 3.26
CA ARG A 358 -25.14 -7.02 3.22
C ARG A 358 -24.56 -6.68 4.58
N TYR A 359 -23.31 -6.27 4.62
CA TYR A 359 -22.69 -5.74 5.83
C TYR A 359 -22.51 -4.22 5.69
N VAL A 360 -23.23 -3.45 6.49
CA VAL A 360 -23.16 -1.98 6.50
C VAL A 360 -22.26 -1.55 7.65
N MET A 361 -21.02 -1.20 7.32
CA MET A 361 -19.99 -0.68 8.21
C MET A 361 -19.03 0.19 7.39
N ASP A 362 -17.98 0.72 8.01
CA ASP A 362 -16.76 1.08 7.29
C ASP A 362 -15.55 0.77 8.16
N ASP A 363 -14.42 0.59 7.50
CA ASP A 363 -13.11 0.40 8.12
C ASP A 363 -12.22 1.61 7.78
N ALA A 364 -11.26 1.94 8.64
CA ALA A 364 -10.36 3.06 8.42
C ALA A 364 -9.38 2.82 7.26
N ASN A 365 -9.00 1.57 7.01
CA ASN A 365 -7.99 1.24 6.01
C ASN A 365 -8.51 1.49 4.59
N VAL A 366 -7.68 2.12 3.76
CA VAL A 366 -8.00 2.47 2.37
C VAL A 366 -7.60 1.31 1.46
N PRO A 367 -8.50 0.83 0.56
CA PRO A 367 -9.80 1.40 0.20
C PRO A 367 -10.95 1.13 1.19
N SER A 368 -11.60 2.21 1.64
CA SER A 368 -12.82 2.25 2.47
C SER A 368 -13.98 2.93 1.73
N LEU A 369 -15.22 2.80 2.23
CA LEU A 369 -16.37 3.49 1.64
C LEU A 369 -16.24 5.02 1.76
N LEU A 370 -15.69 5.54 2.86
CA LEU A 370 -15.37 6.96 3.00
C LEU A 370 -14.38 7.45 1.95
N SER A 371 -13.49 6.57 1.48
CA SER A 371 -12.44 6.91 0.50
C SER A 371 -12.88 6.87 -0.97
N LEU A 372 -14.12 6.46 -1.29
CA LEU A 372 -14.58 6.34 -2.69
C LEU A 372 -14.30 7.58 -3.57
N PRO A 373 -14.49 8.83 -3.10
CA PRO A 373 -14.10 10.00 -3.88
C PRO A 373 -12.59 10.19 -4.00
N TYR A 374 -11.82 9.85 -2.96
CA TYR A 374 -10.36 9.89 -3.02
C TYR A 374 -9.81 8.89 -4.04
N LEU A 375 -10.43 7.73 -4.16
CA LEU A 375 -10.11 6.71 -5.16
C LEU A 375 -10.50 7.14 -6.58
N GLY A 376 -11.37 8.14 -6.74
CA GLY A 376 -11.89 8.59 -8.03
C GLY A 376 -13.06 7.76 -8.58
N PHE A 377 -13.72 6.96 -7.74
CA PHE A 377 -14.84 6.11 -8.17
C PHE A 377 -16.14 6.90 -8.42
N LEU A 378 -16.40 7.92 -7.59
CA LEU A 378 -17.55 8.81 -7.68
C LEU A 378 -17.19 10.20 -7.15
N ASP A 379 -18.03 11.19 -7.42
CA ASP A 379 -17.82 12.54 -6.89
C ASP A 379 -18.20 12.63 -5.40
N LYS A 380 -17.50 13.45 -4.62
CA LYS A 380 -17.80 13.68 -3.20
C LYS A 380 -19.20 14.27 -2.94
N SER A 381 -19.86 14.80 -3.97
CA SER A 381 -21.22 15.33 -3.96
C SER A 381 -22.27 14.33 -4.43
N ASP A 382 -21.88 13.11 -4.82
CA ASP A 382 -22.83 12.05 -5.18
C ASP A 382 -23.80 11.79 -4.01
N PRO A 383 -25.12 11.74 -4.28
CA PRO A 383 -26.12 11.59 -3.22
C PRO A 383 -26.01 10.26 -2.47
N THR A 384 -25.64 9.18 -3.14
CA THR A 384 -25.42 7.85 -2.55
C THR A 384 -24.20 7.87 -1.64
N TYR A 385 -23.12 8.53 -2.06
CA TYR A 385 -21.94 8.73 -1.20
C TYR A 385 -22.27 9.57 0.04
N ILE A 386 -23.02 10.67 -0.11
CA ILE A 386 -23.42 11.50 1.03
C ILE A 386 -24.30 10.70 2.01
N ALA A 387 -25.30 9.97 1.50
CA ALA A 387 -26.16 9.12 2.32
C ALA A 387 -25.35 8.04 3.06
N THR A 388 -24.45 7.36 2.34
CA THR A 388 -23.52 6.38 2.90
C THR A 388 -22.65 7.01 3.99
N LYS A 389 -21.92 8.09 3.69
CA LYS A 389 -21.07 8.81 4.64
C LYS A 389 -21.82 9.24 5.91
N ASN A 390 -23.07 9.67 5.81
CA ASN A 390 -23.89 10.03 6.97
C ASN A 390 -24.17 8.81 7.88
N VAL A 391 -24.39 7.63 7.30
CA VAL A 391 -24.49 6.37 8.06
C VAL A 391 -23.15 6.03 8.70
N LEU A 392 -22.06 6.11 7.93
CA LEU A 392 -20.72 5.70 8.36
C LEU A 392 -20.13 6.56 9.49
N LEU A 393 -20.48 7.85 9.53
CA LEU A 393 -20.07 8.80 10.56
C LEU A 393 -21.13 8.98 11.66
N SER A 394 -21.79 7.88 12.02
CA SER A 394 -22.83 7.83 13.05
C SER A 394 -22.74 6.53 13.85
N ASN A 395 -23.56 6.40 14.89
CA ASN A 395 -23.68 5.16 15.67
C ASN A 395 -24.29 3.96 14.88
N LYS A 396 -24.63 4.16 13.60
CA LYS A 396 -25.04 3.08 12.69
C LYS A 396 -23.86 2.33 12.10
N ASN A 397 -22.65 2.88 12.12
CA ASN A 397 -21.43 2.14 11.84
C ASN A 397 -20.90 1.53 13.14
N PRO A 398 -20.76 0.19 13.23
CA PRO A 398 -20.27 -0.46 14.45
C PRO A 398 -18.84 -0.04 14.84
N TYR A 399 -18.05 0.50 13.90
CA TYR A 399 -16.67 0.93 14.13
C TYR A 399 -16.50 2.45 14.13
N TYR A 400 -17.59 3.21 14.23
CA TYR A 400 -17.50 4.65 14.46
C TYR A 400 -17.43 4.97 15.96
N ALA A 401 -16.25 5.40 16.41
CA ALA A 401 -15.98 5.74 17.79
C ALA A 401 -16.13 7.25 18.02
N LYS A 402 -16.65 7.64 19.18
CA LYS A 402 -16.75 9.05 19.61
C LYS A 402 -16.41 9.16 21.10
N GLY A 403 -15.24 9.74 21.39
CA GLY A 403 -14.79 10.10 22.74
C GLY A 403 -15.04 11.58 23.07
N ALA A 404 -14.44 12.07 24.16
CA ALA A 404 -14.56 13.46 24.57
C ALA A 404 -13.90 14.44 23.58
N ASN A 405 -12.71 14.09 23.09
CA ASN A 405 -11.88 14.94 22.23
C ASN A 405 -11.59 14.35 20.85
N PHE A 406 -12.19 13.21 20.52
CA PHE A 406 -11.95 12.51 19.25
C PHE A 406 -13.23 11.86 18.73
N ARG A 407 -13.29 11.68 17.42
CA ARG A 407 -14.29 10.85 16.74
C ARG A 407 -13.73 10.41 15.40
N GLY A 408 -14.06 9.20 14.97
CA GLY A 408 -13.56 8.67 13.71
C GLY A 408 -14.02 7.24 13.49
N VAL A 409 -13.65 6.71 12.32
CA VAL A 409 -13.84 5.29 12.00
C VAL A 409 -12.57 4.55 12.42
N GLY A 410 -12.73 3.39 13.05
CA GLY A 410 -11.64 2.45 13.30
C GLY A 410 -11.86 1.19 12.49
N GLY A 411 -11.79 0.04 13.16
CA GLY A 411 -12.02 -1.26 12.55
C GLY A 411 -11.97 -2.38 13.59
N PRO A 412 -12.23 -3.63 13.21
CA PRO A 412 -12.08 -4.77 14.11
C PRO A 412 -10.62 -5.09 14.44
N HIS A 413 -9.66 -4.65 13.61
CA HIS A 413 -8.24 -4.97 13.76
C HIS A 413 -7.66 -4.65 15.15
N VAL A 414 -7.96 -3.46 15.67
CA VAL A 414 -7.54 -3.04 17.02
C VAL A 414 -8.69 -3.24 18.00
N THR A 415 -9.68 -2.34 17.97
CA THR A 415 -10.93 -2.43 18.74
C THR A 415 -11.99 -1.49 18.13
N PRO A 416 -13.29 -1.67 18.45
CA PRO A 416 -14.36 -0.77 18.01
C PRO A 416 -14.28 0.68 18.52
N TRP A 417 -13.40 1.00 19.48
CA TRP A 417 -13.31 2.32 20.13
C TRP A 417 -11.99 3.07 19.87
N ASN A 418 -11.12 2.51 19.02
CA ASN A 418 -9.85 3.13 18.62
C ASN A 418 -9.93 3.58 17.16
N PRO A 419 -10.36 4.82 16.88
CA PRO A 419 -10.43 5.34 15.51
C PRO A 419 -9.03 5.71 15.00
N TRP A 420 -8.90 5.72 13.68
CA TRP A 420 -7.69 6.07 12.94
C TRP A 420 -7.84 7.40 12.22
#